data_AF-A0A954BL57-F1
#
_entry.id   AF-A0A954BL57-F1
#
_cell.length_a   1.000
_cell.length_b   1.000
_cell.length_c   1.000
_cell.angle_alpha   90.00
_cell.angle_beta   90.00
_cell.angle_gamma   90.00
#
_symmetry.space_group_name_H-M   'P 1'
#
loop_
_entity.id
_entity.type
_entity.pdbx_description
1 polymer ?
#
loop_
_entity_poly.entity_id
_entity_poly.type
_entity_poly.pdbx_seq_one_letter_code
_entity_poly.pdbx_strand_id
1 'polypeptide(L)'
;MLPWSAMLRAALTAGIAPEAFWRLSVREWRWLAGGGDGMDRGRLAALMGAYPDCPPGAHFGGSRGQEPQAPDMPPWAPAFAGVSGEKEN
;
A
#
# COMPACT_ATOMS: atom_id res chain seq x y z
N MET A 1 -10.37 4.91 5.46
CA MET A 1 -9.58 4.97 4.21
C MET A 1 -9.66 6.40 3.70
N LEU A 2 -8.53 7.04 3.40
CA LEU A 2 -8.54 8.42 2.89
C LEU A 2 -9.27 8.45 1.54
N PRO A 3 -10.09 9.48 1.26
CA PRO A 3 -10.80 9.60 0.00
C PRO A 3 -9.85 10.10 -1.10
N TRP A 4 -8.86 9.27 -1.47
CA TRP A 4 -7.75 9.62 -2.38
C TRP A 4 -8.21 10.27 -3.67
N SER A 5 -9.21 9.70 -4.33
CA SER A 5 -9.74 10.23 -5.59
C SER A 5 -10.41 11.60 -5.42
N ALA A 6 -11.02 11.87 -4.27
CA ALA A 6 -11.61 13.18 -3.98
C ALA A 6 -10.52 14.22 -3.67
N MET A 7 -9.48 13.83 -2.92
CA MET A 7 -8.33 14.70 -2.62
C MET A 7 -7.54 15.05 -3.88
N LEU A 8 -7.31 14.10 -4.78
CA LEU A 8 -6.64 14.36 -6.06
C LEU A 8 -7.47 15.31 -6.94
N ARG A 9 -8.79 15.12 -7.03
CA ARG A 9 -9.67 16.04 -7.77
C ARG A 9 -9.64 17.46 -7.18
N ALA A 10 -9.66 17.58 -5.85
CA ALA A 10 -9.54 18.87 -5.17
C ALA A 10 -8.18 19.54 -5.44
N ALA A 11 -7.10 18.77 -5.42
CA ALA A 11 -5.76 19.24 -5.75
C ALA A 11 -5.67 19.74 -7.20
N LEU A 12 -6.28 19.02 -8.15
CA LEU A 12 -6.37 19.44 -9.55
C LEU A 12 -7.17 20.74 -9.71
N THR A 13 -8.30 20.90 -9.00
CA THR A 13 -9.06 22.15 -9.01
C THR A 13 -8.29 23.32 -8.38
N ALA A 14 -7.35 23.04 -7.49
CA ALA A 14 -6.44 24.02 -6.89
C ALA A 14 -5.18 24.28 -7.74
N GLY A 15 -5.03 23.64 -8.90
CA GLY A 15 -3.88 23.81 -9.81
C GLY A 15 -2.63 23.01 -9.42
N ILE A 16 -2.74 22.06 -8.50
CA ILE A 16 -1.64 21.17 -8.11
C ILE A 16 -1.57 20.03 -9.15
N ALA A 17 -0.45 19.95 -9.86
CA ALA A 17 -0.19 18.85 -10.79
C ALA A 17 -0.09 17.50 -10.07
N PRO A 18 -0.43 16.36 -10.73
CA PRO A 18 -0.35 15.03 -10.12
C PRO A 18 1.02 14.70 -9.50
N GLU A 19 2.13 14.93 -10.21
CA GLU A 19 3.48 14.75 -9.65
C GLU A 19 3.71 15.55 -8.37
N ALA A 20 3.24 16.81 -8.32
CA ALA A 20 3.39 17.67 -7.15
C ALA A 20 2.57 17.16 -5.98
N PHE A 21 1.36 16.64 -6.24
CA PHE A 21 0.50 16.01 -5.24
C PHE A 21 1.16 14.77 -4.61
N TRP A 22 1.77 13.90 -5.42
CA TRP A 22 2.50 12.73 -4.91
C TRP A 22 3.79 13.06 -4.17
N ARG A 23 4.37 14.25 -4.41
CA ARG A 23 5.54 14.76 -3.69
C ARG A 23 5.21 15.45 -2.36
N LEU A 24 3.94 15.71 -2.07
CA LEU A 24 3.55 16.36 -0.82
C LEU A 24 3.95 15.51 0.40
N SER A 25 4.42 16.16 1.45
CA SER A 25 4.74 15.52 2.73
C SER A 25 3.49 15.14 3.51
N VAL A 26 3.55 14.11 4.35
CA VAL A 26 2.42 13.66 5.19
C VAL A 26 1.77 14.80 5.99
N ARG A 27 2.55 15.83 6.37
CA ARG A 27 2.04 17.02 7.05
C ARG A 27 1.11 17.86 6.16
N GLU A 28 1.49 18.07 4.91
CA GLU A 28 0.69 18.81 3.93
C GLU A 28 -0.57 18.03 3.55
N TRP A 29 -0.47 16.71 3.44
CA TRP A 29 -1.62 15.83 3.26
C TRP A 29 -2.63 15.94 4.40
N ARG A 30 -2.16 16.01 5.66
CA ARG A 30 -3.02 16.23 6.83
C ARG A 30 -3.71 17.59 6.79
N TRP A 31 -3.05 18.59 6.23
CA TRP A 31 -3.62 19.93 6.06
C TRP A 31 -4.70 19.93 4.97
N LEU A 32 -4.43 19.28 3.82
CA LEU A 32 -5.36 19.10 2.71
C LEU A 32 -6.57 18.22 3.06
N ALA A 33 -6.39 17.20 3.89
CA ALA A 33 -7.46 16.33 4.36
C ALA A 33 -8.36 17.00 5.41
N GLY A 34 -8.09 18.26 5.77
CA GLY A 34 -8.94 19.06 6.64
C GLY A 34 -9.07 18.46 8.02
N GLY A 35 -7.94 18.29 8.74
CA GLY A 35 -7.90 18.16 10.21
C GLY A 35 -8.91 17.21 10.87
N GLY A 36 -9.41 16.19 10.15
CA GLY A 36 -10.36 15.25 10.70
C GLY A 36 -9.72 14.46 11.84
N ASP A 37 -10.53 14.07 12.83
CA ASP A 37 -10.09 13.25 13.93
C ASP A 37 -9.34 12.04 13.38
N GLY A 38 -8.04 11.99 13.67
CA GLY A 38 -7.20 10.88 13.29
C GLY A 38 -7.73 9.60 13.92
N MET A 39 -7.50 8.47 13.27
CA MET A 39 -7.83 7.18 13.87
C MET A 39 -7.08 7.04 15.21
N ASP A 40 -7.83 6.85 16.30
CA ASP A 40 -7.25 6.66 17.63
C ASP A 40 -6.40 5.38 17.71
N ARG A 41 -5.42 5.38 18.61
CA ARG A 41 -4.48 4.27 18.84
C ARG A 41 -5.20 2.96 19.16
N GLY A 42 -6.31 3.00 19.90
CA GLY A 42 -7.11 1.81 20.20
C GLY A 42 -7.74 1.19 18.95
N ARG A 43 -8.23 2.03 18.03
CA ARG A 43 -8.79 1.55 16.76
C ARG A 43 -7.72 0.99 15.84
N LEU A 44 -6.54 1.58 15.82
CA LEU A 44 -5.39 1.04 15.09
C LEU A 44 -4.96 -0.33 15.63
N ALA A 45 -4.90 -0.49 16.96
CA ALA A 45 -4.58 -1.77 17.59
C ALA A 45 -5.59 -2.87 17.22
N ALA A 46 -6.88 -2.54 17.19
CA ALA A 46 -7.92 -3.48 16.75
C ALA A 46 -7.73 -3.93 15.30
N LEU A 47 -7.29 -3.04 14.40
CA LEU A 47 -7.00 -3.39 13.00
C LEU A 47 -5.78 -4.29 12.86
N MET A 48 -4.70 -3.99 13.59
CA MET A 48 -3.49 -4.84 13.58
C MET A 48 -3.79 -6.27 14.07
N GLY A 49 -4.71 -6.43 15.03
CA GLY A 49 -5.17 -7.75 15.47
C GLY A 49 -6.07 -8.45 14.45
N ALA A 50 -6.93 -7.71 13.75
CA ALA A 50 -7.84 -8.28 12.75
C ALA A 50 -7.14 -8.66 11.44
N TYR A 51 -6.06 -7.96 11.08
CA TYR A 51 -5.30 -8.14 9.84
C TYR A 51 -3.80 -8.19 10.16
N PRO A 52 -3.29 -9.30 10.70
CA PRO A 52 -1.88 -9.43 11.02
C PRO A 52 -1.03 -9.49 9.74
N ASP A 53 0.01 -8.67 9.65
CA ASP A 53 0.95 -8.63 8.52
C ASP A 53 1.74 -9.93 8.36
N CYS A 54 1.86 -10.69 9.45
CA CYS A 54 2.50 -11.99 9.48
C CYS A 54 1.44 -13.03 9.89
N PRO A 55 1.11 -14.01 9.02
CA PRO A 55 0.21 -15.07 9.43
C PRO A 55 0.81 -15.81 10.63
N PRO A 56 -0.01 -16.21 11.62
CA PRO A 56 0.50 -16.93 12.79
C PRO A 56 1.17 -18.24 12.31
N GLY A 57 2.49 -18.33 12.53
CA GLY A 57 3.32 -19.44 12.07
C GLY A 57 4.38 -19.09 11.01
N ALA A 58 4.42 -17.86 10.49
CA ALA A 58 5.55 -17.39 9.68
C ALA A 58 6.76 -17.11 10.59
N HIS A 59 7.43 -18.19 10.99
CA HIS A 59 8.81 -18.14 11.43
C HIS A 59 9.64 -17.72 10.21
N PHE A 60 10.35 -16.58 10.30
CA PHE A 60 11.39 -16.26 9.32
C PHE A 60 12.47 -17.34 9.43
N GLY A 61 12.31 -18.37 8.59
CA GLY A 61 13.14 -19.57 8.57
C GLY A 61 14.54 -19.22 8.14
N GLY A 62 15.41 -18.97 9.12
CA GLY A 62 16.85 -19.11 8.95
C GLY A 62 17.17 -20.57 8.69
N SER A 63 17.09 -21.00 7.44
CA SER A 63 17.63 -22.29 6.99
C SER A 63 18.19 -22.10 5.60
N ARG A 64 19.50 -21.81 5.57
CA ARG A 64 20.35 -21.90 4.39
C ARG A 64 20.33 -23.36 3.93
N GLY A 65 19.51 -23.68 2.93
CA GLY A 65 19.37 -25.03 2.41
C GLY A 65 18.51 -25.08 1.16
N GLN A 66 19.05 -24.56 0.05
CA GLN A 66 18.80 -24.95 -1.35
C GLN A 66 17.37 -25.33 -1.76
N GLU A 67 16.67 -24.38 -2.41
CA GLU A 67 15.45 -24.61 -3.20
C GLU A 67 15.71 -24.14 -4.65
N PRO A 68 15.23 -24.85 -5.69
CA PRO A 68 15.62 -24.63 -7.09
C PRO A 68 15.13 -23.27 -7.61
N GLN A 69 15.93 -22.69 -8.52
CA GLN A 69 15.74 -21.33 -9.03
C GLN A 69 14.36 -21.13 -9.66
N ALA A 70 13.46 -20.52 -8.89
CA ALA A 70 12.30 -19.82 -9.42
C ALA A 70 12.81 -18.62 -10.24
N PRO A 71 12.17 -18.28 -11.37
CA PRO A 71 12.62 -17.19 -12.21
C PRO A 71 12.68 -15.89 -11.41
N ASP A 72 13.72 -15.12 -11.73
CA ASP A 72 14.20 -13.89 -11.09
C ASP A 72 13.09 -12.83 -10.94
N MET A 73 12.19 -13.04 -9.98
CA MET A 73 11.10 -12.13 -9.66
C MET A 73 11.56 -11.20 -8.54
N PRO A 74 11.40 -9.86 -8.70
CA PRO A 74 11.82 -8.93 -7.68
C PRO A 74 10.92 -9.06 -6.44
N PRO A 75 11.48 -8.81 -5.24
CA PRO A 75 10.81 -9.05 -3.95
C PRO A 75 9.57 -8.18 -3.69
N TRP A 76 9.29 -7.21 -4.57
CA TRP A 76 8.12 -6.33 -4.49
C TRP A 76 7.03 -6.69 -5.52
N ALA A 77 7.22 -7.77 -6.31
CA ALA A 77 6.27 -8.13 -7.36
C ALA A 77 4.87 -8.41 -6.77
N PRO A 78 3.83 -7.70 -7.21
CA PRO A 78 2.48 -7.93 -6.73
C PRO A 78 1.95 -9.28 -7.24
N ALA A 79 1.08 -9.94 -6.47
CA ALA A 79 0.59 -11.31 -6.71
C ALA A 79 -0.10 -11.54 -8.07
N PHE A 80 -0.51 -10.48 -8.77
CA PHE A 80 -1.15 -10.55 -10.10
C PHE A 80 -0.17 -10.44 -11.28
N ALA A 81 1.13 -10.28 -11.04
CA ALA A 81 2.16 -10.13 -12.09
C ALA A 81 2.33 -11.37 -12.99
N GLY A 82 1.70 -12.50 -12.67
CA GLY A 82 1.66 -13.71 -13.50
C GLY A 82 0.42 -13.84 -14.40
N VAL A 83 -0.59 -12.97 -14.29
CA VAL A 83 -1.75 -12.96 -15.20
C VAL A 83 -1.40 -12.12 -16.43
N SER A 84 -0.46 -12.63 -17.23
CA SER A 84 -0.29 -12.17 -18.62
C SER A 84 -1.21 -13.03 -19.49
N GLY A 85 -2.04 -12.36 -20.29
CA GLY A 85 -3.27 -12.93 -20.81
C GLY A 85 -3.12 -14.16 -21.69
N GLU A 86 -3.89 -15.19 -21.38
CA GLU A 86 -4.35 -16.16 -22.36
C GLU A 86 -5.64 -15.59 -22.97
N LYS A 87 -5.47 -14.79 -24.03
CA LYS A 87 -6.50 -14.63 -25.05
C LYS A 87 -6.02 -15.42 -26.25
N GLU A 88 -6.56 -16.61 -26.45
CA GLU A 88 -6.63 -17.17 -27.79
C GLU A 88 -7.97 -17.89 -27.99
N ASN A 89 -8.39 -17.84 -29.25
CA ASN A 89 -9.69 -18.07 -29.87
C ASN A 89 -10.16 -19.52 -29.78
#